data_AF-A0A1V9ZNE9-F1
#
_entry.id   AF-A0A1V9ZNE9-F1
#
_cell.length_a   1.000
_cell.length_b   1.000
_cell.length_c   1.000
_cell.angle_alpha   90.00
_cell.angle_beta   90.00
_cell.angle_gamma   90.00
#
_symmetry.space_group_name_H-M   'P 1'
#
loop_
_entity.id
_entity.type
_entity.pdbx_description
1 polymer ?
#
loop_
_entity_poly.entity_id
_entity_poly.type
_entity_poly.pdbx_seq_one_letter_code
_entity_poly.pdbx_strand_id
1 'polypeptide(L)'
;MNPITYFVQSYDTLEAFEHYWVVLNENFSEFTIYYWCTLALSTLCLFGGSLFCAMLDSIPTLRKYKLQPTKPPNVAMYLCCLKLAVFNHLLVHMGLLAISIPLFQYLEISVIAPLPKPSTIIWQFIVCMICEDFCTYWTHRFLHWKKIYKYIHKLHHEYQAPFGMTSIYTHPIEEFIIVSGMMAGPYLVCRHILSIWIWTSYRTFETLEAHSGYDFPFAPGHFIPILSGPARHDYHHDKFDGNYGSMFPFWDWICGTDYRNPIGLSILCLRYCVRMLERSSTFCHLSFSFMDIIASTIQKYDTLEALEPYWAVLNAHCSEYTIYFWCTCAVSTLNLFGGSLVCAILDCIPALRKYKIQPTKPPTVGMYLRCLKLAILNHLLVHMGLLVTNIPLFQYLDISVTLPLPKPSSVFMQLILCMICEDFMFYWVHRFLHWKKIYKYIHKVHHEYQAPFGLTSIYTHPFEETLVMAAMISGPLLFCRHILSFWVWMSYRILETIDAHSGYDFPISLHRVIPIISGAVRHDYHHEKFDCNFGSMFSFWDWFCGTDAVFRKIQWEKAVKGEESSLDIFDYFTMPKIKSV
;
A
#
# COMPACT_ATOMS: atom_id res chain seq x y z
N MET A 1 -0.21 40.26 2.97
CA MET A 1 -1.00 39.05 2.64
C MET A 1 -0.75 38.70 1.19
N ASN A 2 -0.39 37.45 0.88
CA ASN A 2 -0.13 37.01 -0.50
C ASN A 2 -1.49 36.93 -1.27
N PRO A 3 -1.61 37.48 -2.49
CA PRO A 3 -2.85 37.45 -3.28
C PRO A 3 -3.46 36.06 -3.46
N ILE A 4 -2.62 35.02 -3.46
CA ILE A 4 -3.08 33.63 -3.59
C ILE A 4 -3.69 33.11 -2.30
N THR A 5 -3.21 33.55 -1.13
CA THR A 5 -3.82 33.20 0.16
C THR A 5 -5.23 33.78 0.29
N TYR A 6 -5.45 34.99 -0.24
CA TYR A 6 -6.79 35.59 -0.34
C TYR A 6 -7.68 34.82 -1.33
N PHE A 7 -7.13 34.39 -2.47
CA PHE A 7 -7.85 33.60 -3.49
C PHE A 7 -8.27 32.22 -2.97
N VAL A 8 -7.41 31.51 -2.22
CA VAL A 8 -7.76 30.20 -1.65
C VAL A 8 -8.78 30.33 -0.51
N GLN A 9 -8.63 31.35 0.36
CA GLN A 9 -9.61 31.62 1.41
C GLN A 9 -10.98 32.02 0.86
N SER A 10 -11.05 32.70 -0.30
CA SER A 10 -12.33 33.11 -0.90
C SER A 10 -13.10 31.98 -1.60
N TYR A 11 -12.46 30.83 -1.89
CA TYR A 11 -13.08 29.70 -2.60
C TYR A 11 -13.08 28.37 -1.83
N ASP A 12 -12.37 28.26 -0.70
CA ASP A 12 -12.38 27.08 0.20
C ASP A 12 -13.52 27.13 1.24
N THR A 13 -14.58 27.90 0.93
CA THR A 13 -15.80 27.96 1.74
C THR A 13 -17.00 27.59 0.88
N LEU A 14 -17.96 26.89 1.48
CA LEU A 14 -19.26 26.61 0.88
C LEU A 14 -20.30 27.65 1.29
N GLU A 15 -19.89 28.87 1.65
CA GLU A 15 -20.76 29.94 2.18
C GLU A 15 -22.00 30.20 1.32
N ALA A 16 -21.87 30.15 -0.01
CA ALA A 16 -23.00 30.29 -0.93
C ALA A 16 -24.05 29.18 -0.79
N PHE A 17 -23.64 27.99 -0.33
CA PHE A 17 -24.51 26.84 -0.05
C PHE A 17 -24.93 26.76 1.41
N GLU A 18 -24.19 27.39 2.33
CA GLU A 18 -24.50 27.39 3.76
C GLU A 18 -25.87 28.00 4.05
N HIS A 19 -26.30 29.04 3.33
CA HIS A 19 -27.63 29.60 3.51
C HIS A 19 -28.74 28.55 3.26
N TYR A 20 -28.63 27.77 2.19
CA TYR A 20 -29.58 26.69 1.89
C TYR A 20 -29.50 25.57 2.92
N TRP A 21 -28.31 25.28 3.44
CA TRP A 21 -28.10 24.27 4.47
C TRP A 21 -28.68 24.68 5.82
N VAL A 22 -28.56 25.96 6.19
CA VAL A 22 -29.20 26.53 7.39
C VAL A 22 -30.72 26.41 7.27
N VAL A 23 -31.30 26.75 6.11
CA VAL A 23 -32.74 26.56 5.87
C VAL A 23 -33.15 25.09 6.03
N LEU A 24 -32.35 24.15 5.51
CA LEU A 24 -32.61 22.72 5.70
C LEU A 24 -32.58 22.32 7.18
N ASN A 25 -31.63 22.82 7.96
CA ASN A 25 -31.49 22.54 9.39
C ASN A 25 -32.58 23.20 10.26
N GLU A 26 -33.10 24.35 9.85
CA GLU A 26 -34.20 25.03 10.53
C GLU A 26 -35.55 24.33 10.30
N ASN A 27 -35.72 23.68 9.14
CA ASN A 27 -36.99 23.05 8.75
C ASN A 27 -37.06 21.55 9.08
N PHE A 28 -35.92 20.88 9.28
CA PHE A 28 -35.88 19.44 9.51
C PHE A 28 -35.10 19.09 10.79
N SER A 29 -35.63 18.14 11.55
CA SER A 29 -34.90 17.57 12.69
C SER A 29 -33.67 16.81 12.22
N GLU A 30 -32.66 16.70 13.08
CA GLU A 30 -31.45 15.92 12.82
C GLU A 30 -31.77 14.47 12.44
N PHE A 31 -32.76 13.84 13.08
CA PHE A 31 -33.26 12.52 12.69
C PHE A 31 -33.79 12.50 11.24
N THR A 32 -34.56 13.52 10.85
CA THR A 32 -35.09 13.61 9.48
C THR A 32 -33.96 13.74 8.46
N ILE A 33 -32.91 14.50 8.78
CA ILE A 33 -31.74 14.64 7.91
C ILE A 33 -30.97 13.32 7.81
N TYR A 34 -30.64 12.70 8.95
CA TYR A 34 -29.90 11.43 8.95
C TYR A 34 -30.67 10.32 8.26
N TYR A 35 -31.96 10.20 8.51
CA TYR A 35 -32.74 9.07 8.02
C TYR A 35 -33.43 9.37 6.69
N TRP A 36 -34.40 10.28 6.68
CA TRP A 36 -35.25 10.49 5.51
C TRP A 36 -34.53 11.18 4.36
N CYS A 37 -33.71 12.20 4.62
CA CYS A 37 -32.96 12.87 3.56
C CYS A 37 -31.87 11.96 2.98
N THR A 38 -31.11 11.25 3.82
CA THR A 38 -30.13 10.26 3.34
C THR A 38 -30.79 9.14 2.55
N LEU A 39 -31.93 8.63 3.02
CA LEU A 39 -32.69 7.60 2.30
C LEU A 39 -33.11 8.13 0.94
N ALA A 40 -33.77 9.29 0.87
CA ALA A 40 -34.22 9.89 -0.37
C ALA A 40 -33.08 10.13 -1.38
N LEU A 41 -31.92 10.62 -0.90
CA LEU A 41 -30.73 10.78 -1.72
C LEU A 41 -30.24 9.44 -2.28
N SER A 42 -30.13 8.42 -1.42
CA SER A 42 -29.70 7.07 -1.83
C SER A 42 -30.67 6.44 -2.84
N THR A 43 -31.99 6.60 -2.63
CA THR A 43 -33.04 6.15 -3.55
C THR A 43 -32.89 6.84 -4.91
N LEU A 44 -32.68 8.16 -4.91
CA LEU A 44 -32.54 8.94 -6.15
C LEU A 44 -31.28 8.52 -6.92
N CYS A 45 -30.13 8.43 -6.26
CA CYS A 45 -28.88 7.99 -6.91
C CYS A 45 -29.04 6.60 -7.50
N LEU A 46 -29.63 5.66 -6.73
CA LEU A 46 -29.69 4.27 -7.11
C LEU A 46 -30.69 3.98 -8.22
N PHE A 47 -31.98 4.31 -8.00
CA PHE A 47 -33.03 4.04 -8.97
C PHE A 47 -32.99 5.03 -10.13
N GLY A 48 -32.65 6.30 -9.88
CA GLY A 48 -32.46 7.30 -10.92
C GLY A 48 -31.29 6.96 -11.85
N GLY A 49 -30.14 6.54 -11.28
CA GLY A 49 -28.99 6.11 -12.07
C GLY A 49 -29.24 4.79 -12.82
N SER A 50 -30.00 3.85 -12.24
CA SER A 50 -30.43 2.64 -12.93
C SER A 50 -31.37 2.94 -14.11
N LEU A 51 -32.31 3.87 -13.93
CA LEU A 51 -33.19 4.34 -15.01
C LEU A 51 -32.39 5.03 -16.12
N PHE A 52 -31.40 5.85 -15.75
CA PHE A 52 -30.49 6.45 -16.71
C PHE A 52 -29.76 5.39 -17.56
N CYS A 53 -29.23 4.33 -16.94
CA CYS A 53 -28.62 3.21 -17.68
C CYS A 53 -29.61 2.52 -18.63
N ALA A 54 -30.86 2.32 -18.22
CA ALA A 54 -31.91 1.76 -19.08
C ALA A 54 -32.24 2.66 -20.28
N MET A 55 -32.20 3.98 -20.09
CA MET A 55 -32.34 4.94 -21.18
C MET A 55 -31.18 4.83 -22.18
N LEU A 56 -29.94 4.65 -21.71
CA LEU A 56 -28.77 4.45 -22.59
C LEU A 56 -28.94 3.20 -23.47
N ASP A 57 -29.46 2.09 -22.92
CA ASP A 57 -29.75 0.86 -23.67
C ASP A 57 -30.80 1.04 -24.78
N SER A 58 -31.65 2.05 -24.65
CA SER A 58 -32.68 2.38 -25.63
C SER A 58 -32.17 3.21 -26.81
N ILE A 59 -30.93 3.71 -26.76
CA ILE A 59 -30.33 4.59 -27.79
C ILE A 59 -29.43 3.77 -28.73
N PRO A 60 -29.82 3.50 -29.99
CA PRO A 60 -29.08 2.61 -30.88
C PRO A 60 -27.64 3.07 -31.17
N THR A 61 -27.39 4.39 -31.24
CA THR A 61 -26.07 4.95 -31.54
C THR A 61 -25.04 4.73 -30.43
N LEU A 62 -25.48 4.45 -29.20
CA LEU A 62 -24.59 4.17 -28.06
C LEU A 62 -24.15 2.71 -27.98
N ARG A 63 -24.80 1.79 -28.71
CA ARG A 63 -24.47 0.35 -28.71
C ARG A 63 -23.02 0.05 -29.11
N LYS A 64 -22.37 0.95 -29.87
CA LYS A 64 -20.94 0.84 -30.20
C LYS A 64 -20.01 0.87 -28.98
N TYR A 65 -20.48 1.41 -27.85
CA TYR A 65 -19.75 1.45 -26.57
C TYR A 65 -20.16 0.33 -25.62
N LYS A 66 -21.07 -0.57 -26.03
CA LYS A 66 -21.50 -1.70 -25.22
C LYS A 66 -20.41 -2.77 -25.21
N LEU A 67 -20.06 -3.27 -24.05
CA LEU A 67 -18.99 -4.26 -23.87
C LEU A 67 -19.39 -5.65 -24.40
N GLN A 68 -20.64 -6.06 -24.17
CA GLN A 68 -21.22 -7.31 -24.65
C GLN A 68 -22.42 -7.05 -25.60
N PRO A 69 -22.19 -6.57 -26.84
CA PRO A 69 -23.25 -6.08 -27.72
C PRO A 69 -24.21 -7.18 -28.23
N THR A 70 -23.84 -8.45 -28.11
CA THR A 70 -24.65 -9.61 -28.52
C THR A 70 -25.67 -10.04 -27.46
N LYS A 71 -25.61 -9.50 -26.25
CA LYS A 71 -26.48 -9.85 -25.12
C LYS A 71 -27.22 -8.60 -24.58
N PRO A 72 -28.08 -7.92 -25.37
CA PRO A 72 -28.78 -6.73 -24.90
C PRO A 72 -29.83 -7.07 -23.83
N PRO A 73 -30.01 -6.24 -22.80
CA PRO A 73 -31.04 -6.45 -21.81
C PRO A 73 -32.44 -6.18 -22.39
N ASN A 74 -33.45 -6.82 -21.81
CA ASN A 74 -34.86 -6.61 -22.15
C ASN A 74 -35.69 -6.16 -20.94
N VAL A 75 -36.91 -5.69 -21.18
CA VAL A 75 -37.80 -5.14 -20.14
C VAL A 75 -38.08 -6.16 -19.02
N ALA A 76 -38.21 -7.45 -19.33
CA ALA A 76 -38.47 -8.46 -18.32
C ALA A 76 -37.29 -8.62 -17.35
N MET A 77 -36.05 -8.52 -17.83
CA MET A 77 -34.84 -8.54 -16.99
C MET A 77 -34.79 -7.34 -16.05
N TYR A 78 -35.09 -6.14 -16.56
CA TYR A 78 -35.21 -4.93 -15.73
C TYR A 78 -36.27 -5.06 -14.64
N LEU A 79 -37.45 -5.56 -14.99
CA LEU A 79 -38.54 -5.78 -14.02
C LEU A 79 -38.20 -6.87 -12.99
N CYS A 80 -37.45 -7.90 -13.38
CA CYS A 80 -36.95 -8.92 -12.47
C CYS A 80 -36.00 -8.32 -11.43
N CYS A 81 -34.98 -7.58 -11.90
CA CYS A 81 -34.00 -6.95 -11.02
C CYS A 81 -34.64 -5.90 -10.11
N LEU A 82 -35.57 -5.11 -10.64
CA LEU A 82 -36.28 -4.06 -9.89
C LEU A 82 -37.05 -4.62 -8.68
N LYS A 83 -37.70 -5.79 -8.81
CA LYS A 83 -38.45 -6.39 -7.70
C LYS A 83 -37.55 -6.71 -6.51
N LEU A 84 -36.38 -7.32 -6.75
CA LEU A 84 -35.43 -7.64 -5.70
C LEU A 84 -34.73 -6.38 -5.16
N ALA A 85 -34.38 -5.44 -6.04
CA ALA A 85 -33.79 -4.16 -5.66
C ALA A 85 -34.70 -3.37 -4.70
N VAL A 86 -36.00 -3.30 -4.99
CA VAL A 86 -36.98 -2.65 -4.09
C VAL A 86 -37.06 -3.39 -2.75
N PHE A 87 -37.05 -4.72 -2.76
CA PHE A 87 -37.02 -5.51 -1.53
C PHE A 87 -35.77 -5.22 -0.69
N ASN A 88 -34.58 -5.25 -1.29
CA ASN A 88 -33.31 -4.95 -0.61
C ASN A 88 -33.27 -3.51 -0.10
N HIS A 89 -33.79 -2.56 -0.87
CA HIS A 89 -33.84 -1.16 -0.46
C HIS A 89 -34.74 -0.95 0.77
N LEU A 90 -35.93 -1.55 0.78
CA LEU A 90 -36.89 -1.44 1.89
C LEU A 90 -36.43 -2.20 3.14
N LEU A 91 -35.79 -3.35 2.99
CA LEU A 91 -35.40 -4.19 4.13
C LEU A 91 -33.98 -3.87 4.62
N VAL A 92 -33.00 -3.91 3.72
CA VAL A 92 -31.57 -3.83 4.07
C VAL A 92 -31.13 -2.38 4.20
N HIS A 93 -31.38 -1.51 3.21
CA HIS A 93 -30.88 -0.12 3.27
C HIS A 93 -31.57 0.69 4.37
N MET A 94 -32.90 0.62 4.45
CA MET A 94 -33.62 1.29 5.55
C MET A 94 -33.21 0.74 6.92
N GLY A 95 -33.04 -0.58 7.05
CA GLY A 95 -32.59 -1.21 8.30
C GLY A 95 -31.17 -0.78 8.69
N LEU A 96 -30.22 -0.83 7.76
CA LEU A 96 -28.84 -0.39 7.98
C LEU A 96 -28.76 1.10 8.33
N LEU A 97 -29.54 1.94 7.65
CA LEU A 97 -29.58 3.36 7.95
C LEU A 97 -30.12 3.61 9.36
N ALA A 98 -31.18 2.91 9.77
CA ALA A 98 -31.72 3.00 11.14
C ALA A 98 -30.68 2.59 12.19
N ILE A 99 -29.93 1.51 11.94
CA ILE A 99 -28.84 1.02 12.81
C ILE A 99 -27.65 2.01 12.83
N SER A 100 -27.45 2.77 11.76
CA SER A 100 -26.34 3.72 11.64
C SER A 100 -26.59 5.02 12.40
N ILE A 101 -27.83 5.38 12.75
CA ILE A 101 -28.14 6.63 13.46
C ILE A 101 -27.44 6.71 14.83
N PRO A 102 -27.54 5.71 15.73
CA PRO A 102 -26.78 5.73 16.99
C PRO A 102 -25.27 5.85 16.77
N LEU A 103 -24.75 5.26 15.69
CA LEU A 103 -23.34 5.36 15.34
C LEU A 103 -22.98 6.77 14.86
N PHE A 104 -23.83 7.43 14.06
CA PHE A 104 -23.63 8.83 13.66
C PHE A 104 -23.57 9.75 14.87
N GLN A 105 -24.45 9.53 15.85
CA GLN A 105 -24.45 10.28 17.11
C GLN A 105 -23.19 10.02 17.92
N TYR A 106 -22.78 8.75 18.05
CA TYR A 106 -21.54 8.37 18.77
C TYR A 106 -20.28 8.94 18.12
N LEU A 107 -20.24 9.00 16.78
CA LEU A 107 -19.12 9.55 16.02
C LEU A 107 -19.20 11.08 15.89
N GLU A 108 -20.19 11.74 16.49
CA GLU A 108 -20.40 13.18 16.43
C GLU A 108 -20.41 13.69 14.98
N ILE A 109 -21.08 12.96 14.08
CA ILE A 109 -21.31 13.44 12.72
C ILE A 109 -22.18 14.69 12.82
N SER A 110 -21.76 15.81 12.23
CA SER A 110 -22.57 17.03 12.23
C SER A 110 -23.55 17.04 11.06
N VAL A 111 -24.78 17.54 11.30
CA VAL A 111 -25.70 18.01 10.25
C VAL A 111 -25.76 19.53 10.18
N ILE A 112 -25.22 20.23 11.19
CA ILE A 112 -25.32 21.67 11.30
C ILE A 112 -24.11 22.39 10.66
N ALA A 113 -24.34 23.62 10.23
CA ALA A 113 -23.29 24.51 9.74
C ALA A 113 -22.24 24.80 10.83
N PRO A 114 -20.98 25.11 10.48
CA PRO A 114 -20.47 25.35 9.13
C PRO A 114 -20.32 24.07 8.30
N LEU A 115 -20.48 24.20 6.98
CA LEU A 115 -20.26 23.08 6.07
C LEU A 115 -18.76 22.70 6.06
N PRO A 116 -18.42 21.41 5.85
CA PRO A 116 -17.03 21.03 5.70
C PRO A 116 -16.45 21.74 4.49
N LYS A 117 -15.26 22.29 4.65
CA LYS A 117 -14.54 22.94 3.55
C LYS A 117 -14.39 21.97 2.38
N PRO A 118 -14.41 22.44 1.12
CA PRO A 118 -14.14 21.60 -0.04
C PRO A 118 -12.86 20.77 0.12
N SER A 119 -11.79 21.37 0.66
CA SER A 119 -10.55 20.66 0.99
C SER A 119 -10.76 19.50 1.98
N THR A 120 -11.60 19.68 3.00
CA THR A 120 -11.97 18.62 3.96
C THR A 120 -12.69 17.46 3.28
N ILE A 121 -13.68 17.78 2.44
CA ILE A 121 -14.46 16.78 1.72
C ILE A 121 -13.54 15.96 0.80
N ILE A 122 -12.63 16.61 0.06
CA ILE A 122 -11.73 15.95 -0.90
C ILE A 122 -10.85 14.91 -0.21
N TRP A 123 -10.25 15.21 0.94
CA TRP A 123 -9.38 14.24 1.57
C TRP A 123 -10.14 13.10 2.24
N GLN A 124 -11.28 13.40 2.85
CA GLN A 124 -12.17 12.38 3.40
C GLN A 124 -12.55 11.40 2.30
N PHE A 125 -12.90 11.94 1.13
CA PHE A 125 -13.23 11.16 -0.05
C PHE A 125 -12.09 10.23 -0.49
N ILE A 126 -10.83 10.71 -0.53
CA ILE A 126 -9.67 9.87 -0.87
C ILE A 126 -9.49 8.72 0.13
N VAL A 127 -9.60 8.99 1.43
CA VAL A 127 -9.50 7.92 2.45
C VAL A 127 -10.66 6.94 2.30
N CYS A 128 -11.87 7.43 2.04
CA CYS A 128 -13.03 6.59 1.77
C CYS A 128 -12.80 5.67 0.56
N MET A 129 -12.20 6.17 -0.53
CA MET A 129 -11.83 5.34 -1.70
C MET A 129 -10.88 4.20 -1.31
N ILE A 130 -9.84 4.48 -0.51
CA ILE A 130 -8.86 3.46 -0.09
C ILE A 130 -9.50 2.41 0.81
N CYS A 131 -10.28 2.85 1.81
CA CYS A 131 -10.96 1.96 2.73
C CYS A 131 -11.99 1.08 2.02
N GLU A 132 -12.81 1.66 1.15
CA GLU A 132 -13.83 0.91 0.41
C GLU A 132 -13.19 -0.08 -0.55
N ASP A 133 -12.15 0.29 -1.31
CA ASP A 133 -11.52 -0.62 -2.25
C ASP A 133 -10.91 -1.84 -1.55
N PHE A 134 -10.29 -1.62 -0.38
CA PHE A 134 -9.83 -2.71 0.50
C PHE A 134 -11.00 -3.60 0.95
N CYS A 135 -12.05 -3.01 1.53
CA CYS A 135 -13.19 -3.76 2.05
C CYS A 135 -13.90 -4.55 0.95
N THR A 136 -14.16 -3.91 -0.19
CA THR A 136 -14.84 -4.50 -1.34
C THR A 136 -14.02 -5.65 -1.92
N TYR A 137 -12.71 -5.47 -2.14
CA TYR A 137 -11.89 -6.56 -2.67
C TYR A 137 -11.97 -7.84 -1.81
N TRP A 138 -11.76 -7.72 -0.49
CA TRP A 138 -11.72 -8.89 0.39
C TRP A 138 -13.10 -9.53 0.59
N THR A 139 -14.14 -8.70 0.72
CA THR A 139 -15.51 -9.22 0.86
C THR A 139 -15.99 -9.86 -0.44
N HIS A 140 -15.72 -9.25 -1.59
CA HIS A 140 -16.07 -9.80 -2.90
C HIS A 140 -15.34 -11.12 -3.15
N ARG A 141 -14.02 -11.19 -2.91
CA ARG A 141 -13.27 -12.45 -3.00
C ARG A 141 -13.80 -13.52 -2.05
N PHE A 142 -14.17 -13.14 -0.83
CA PHE A 142 -14.79 -14.05 0.13
C PHE A 142 -16.13 -14.58 -0.38
N LEU A 143 -16.97 -13.73 -0.95
CA LEU A 143 -18.26 -14.09 -1.55
C LEU A 143 -18.12 -15.10 -2.71
N HIS A 144 -16.99 -15.09 -3.41
CA HIS A 144 -16.61 -16.10 -4.41
C HIS A 144 -16.05 -17.40 -3.84
N TRP A 145 -15.91 -17.52 -2.52
CA TRP A 145 -15.46 -18.77 -1.92
C TRP A 145 -16.47 -19.88 -2.17
N LYS A 146 -15.99 -21.01 -2.71
CA LYS A 146 -16.80 -22.16 -3.18
C LYS A 146 -17.90 -22.61 -2.21
N LYS A 147 -17.68 -22.46 -0.90
CA LYS A 147 -18.65 -22.88 0.12
C LYS A 147 -19.85 -21.95 0.25
N ILE A 148 -19.71 -20.66 -0.07
CA ILE A 148 -20.76 -19.66 0.11
C ILE A 148 -21.31 -19.09 -1.20
N TYR A 149 -20.50 -19.08 -2.27
CA TYR A 149 -20.85 -18.50 -3.57
C TYR A 149 -22.25 -18.90 -4.05
N LYS A 150 -22.53 -20.21 -4.08
CA LYS A 150 -23.80 -20.74 -4.59
C LYS A 150 -25.05 -20.29 -3.82
N TYR A 151 -24.89 -19.81 -2.59
CA TYR A 151 -25.99 -19.40 -1.71
C TYR A 151 -26.20 -17.89 -1.66
N ILE A 152 -25.13 -17.12 -1.84
CA ILE A 152 -25.14 -15.67 -1.65
C ILE A 152 -24.88 -14.97 -2.98
N HIS A 153 -23.68 -15.13 -3.53
CA HIS A 153 -23.18 -14.31 -4.63
C HIS A 153 -23.54 -14.81 -6.04
N LYS A 154 -23.96 -16.06 -6.18
CA LYS A 154 -24.39 -16.62 -7.48
C LYS A 154 -25.58 -15.86 -8.08
N LEU A 155 -26.45 -15.28 -7.24
CA LEU A 155 -27.60 -14.49 -7.70
C LEU A 155 -27.15 -13.22 -8.44
N HIS A 156 -26.13 -12.54 -7.91
CA HIS A 156 -25.52 -11.37 -8.55
C HIS A 156 -24.99 -11.68 -9.95
N HIS A 157 -24.45 -12.89 -10.11
CA HIS A 157 -23.88 -13.42 -11.35
C HIS A 157 -24.88 -14.09 -12.30
N GLU A 158 -26.20 -13.97 -12.04
CA GLU A 158 -27.23 -14.53 -12.94
C GLU A 158 -27.12 -13.94 -14.36
N TYR A 159 -26.74 -12.67 -14.46
CA TYR A 159 -26.60 -11.94 -15.71
C TYR A 159 -25.13 -11.71 -16.07
N GLN A 160 -24.55 -12.63 -16.84
CA GLN A 160 -23.17 -12.52 -17.35
C GLN A 160 -22.85 -11.24 -18.13
N ALA A 161 -23.87 -10.65 -18.76
CA ALA A 161 -23.79 -9.32 -19.35
C ALA A 161 -24.50 -8.35 -18.40
N PRO A 162 -23.76 -7.66 -17.51
CA PRO A 162 -24.38 -6.76 -16.58
C PRO A 162 -24.98 -5.56 -17.32
N PHE A 163 -26.03 -5.02 -16.73
CA PHE A 163 -26.71 -3.79 -17.13
C PHE A 163 -27.07 -3.04 -15.86
N GLY A 164 -27.16 -1.70 -15.86
CA GLY A 164 -27.09 -0.89 -14.62
C GLY A 164 -27.91 -1.40 -13.42
N MET A 165 -29.11 -1.95 -13.62
CA MET A 165 -29.95 -2.53 -12.55
C MET A 165 -29.36 -3.79 -11.86
N THR A 166 -28.43 -4.50 -12.50
CA THR A 166 -27.76 -5.68 -11.90
C THR A 166 -26.80 -5.31 -10.76
N SER A 167 -26.37 -4.04 -10.68
CA SER A 167 -25.55 -3.52 -9.58
C SER A 167 -26.16 -3.75 -8.20
N ILE A 168 -27.48 -3.88 -8.12
CA ILE A 168 -28.28 -4.07 -6.90
C ILE A 168 -29.16 -5.31 -6.97
N TYR A 169 -28.89 -6.18 -7.93
CA TYR A 169 -29.51 -7.49 -8.02
C TYR A 169 -28.69 -8.48 -7.21
N THR A 170 -28.80 -8.39 -5.89
CA THR A 170 -27.92 -9.09 -4.93
C THR A 170 -28.75 -9.83 -3.89
N HIS A 171 -28.18 -10.87 -3.27
CA HIS A 171 -28.81 -11.50 -2.12
C HIS A 171 -28.83 -10.51 -0.92
N PRO A 172 -29.87 -10.46 -0.05
CA PRO A 172 -29.94 -9.47 1.03
C PRO A 172 -28.73 -9.46 1.98
N ILE A 173 -28.12 -10.62 2.23
CA ILE A 173 -26.89 -10.75 3.02
C ILE A 173 -25.68 -10.14 2.29
N GLU A 174 -25.59 -10.30 0.97
CA GLU A 174 -24.55 -9.68 0.17
C GLU A 174 -24.67 -8.16 0.21
N GLU A 175 -25.88 -7.64 0.02
CA GLU A 175 -26.15 -6.20 0.11
C GLU A 175 -25.71 -5.66 1.48
N PHE A 176 -26.04 -6.38 2.57
CA PHE A 176 -25.62 -5.99 3.91
C PHE A 176 -24.09 -5.90 4.04
N ILE A 177 -23.36 -6.88 3.51
CA ILE A 177 -21.89 -6.93 3.56
C ILE A 177 -21.28 -5.78 2.76
N ILE A 178 -21.73 -5.58 1.52
CA ILE A 178 -21.18 -4.57 0.60
C ILE A 178 -21.44 -3.17 1.16
N VAL A 179 -22.67 -2.86 1.58
CA VAL A 179 -23.02 -1.56 2.14
C VAL A 179 -22.26 -1.28 3.44
N SER A 180 -22.04 -2.29 4.28
CA SER A 180 -21.21 -2.14 5.49
C SER A 180 -19.76 -1.80 5.16
N GLY A 181 -19.16 -2.45 4.15
CA GLY A 181 -17.81 -2.15 3.68
C GLY A 181 -17.69 -0.74 3.08
N MET A 182 -18.67 -0.33 2.29
CA MET A 182 -18.78 1.02 1.72
C MET A 182 -18.80 2.14 2.77
N MET A 183 -19.32 1.85 3.98
CA MET A 183 -19.42 2.83 5.07
C MET A 183 -18.19 2.85 5.99
N ALA A 184 -17.25 1.92 5.86
CA ALA A 184 -16.06 1.83 6.72
C ALA A 184 -15.20 3.10 6.67
N GLY A 185 -14.94 3.64 5.48
CA GLY A 185 -14.22 4.90 5.28
C GLY A 185 -14.94 6.10 5.93
N PRO A 186 -16.22 6.36 5.59
CA PRO A 186 -17.00 7.40 6.23
C PRO A 186 -16.99 7.36 7.76
N TYR A 187 -17.09 6.17 8.38
CA TYR A 187 -17.06 6.03 9.83
C TYR A 187 -15.70 6.37 10.45
N LEU A 188 -14.63 6.20 9.67
CA LEU A 188 -13.28 6.53 10.12
C LEU A 188 -13.04 8.05 10.11
N VAL A 189 -13.42 8.73 9.02
CA VAL A 189 -12.91 10.08 8.73
C VAL A 189 -13.95 11.18 8.54
N CYS A 190 -15.19 10.86 8.15
CA CYS A 190 -16.21 11.88 7.93
C CYS A 190 -16.75 12.38 9.27
N ARG A 191 -16.94 13.69 9.40
CA ARG A 191 -17.53 14.34 10.59
C ARG A 191 -18.69 15.27 10.25
N HIS A 192 -19.17 15.21 9.01
CA HIS A 192 -20.34 15.95 8.58
C HIS A 192 -21.13 15.13 7.55
N ILE A 193 -22.47 15.16 7.63
CA ILE A 193 -23.35 14.34 6.80
C ILE A 193 -23.19 14.63 5.30
N LEU A 194 -22.89 15.88 4.94
CA LEU A 194 -22.58 16.28 3.56
C LEU A 194 -21.42 15.47 2.95
N SER A 195 -20.33 15.25 3.69
CA SER A 195 -19.19 14.45 3.21
C SER A 195 -19.61 12.99 2.98
N ILE A 196 -20.46 12.46 3.87
CA ILE A 196 -21.03 11.12 3.73
C ILE A 196 -21.92 11.07 2.48
N TRP A 197 -22.81 12.03 2.27
CA TRP A 197 -23.68 12.11 1.09
C TRP A 197 -22.89 12.21 -0.22
N ILE A 198 -21.85 13.03 -0.27
CA ILE A 198 -20.99 13.14 -1.47
C ILE A 198 -20.32 11.80 -1.76
N TRP A 199 -19.77 11.15 -0.73
CA TRP A 199 -19.17 9.82 -0.86
C TRP A 199 -20.18 8.78 -1.32
N THR A 200 -21.34 8.67 -0.66
CA THR A 200 -22.31 7.62 -0.96
C THR A 200 -22.97 7.81 -2.32
N SER A 201 -23.24 9.05 -2.73
CA SER A 201 -23.70 9.37 -4.07
C SER A 201 -22.67 8.96 -5.13
N TYR A 202 -21.41 9.38 -4.98
CA TYR A 202 -20.35 8.99 -5.91
C TYR A 202 -20.20 7.48 -6.01
N ARG A 203 -20.10 6.81 -4.86
CA ARG A 203 -19.90 5.37 -4.80
C ARG A 203 -21.04 4.62 -5.49
N THR A 204 -22.28 5.06 -5.30
CA THR A 204 -23.46 4.48 -5.95
C THR A 204 -23.37 4.64 -7.48
N PHE A 205 -22.99 5.83 -7.97
CA PHE A 205 -22.83 6.06 -9.40
C PHE A 205 -21.68 5.25 -10.00
N GLU A 206 -20.57 5.08 -9.28
CA GLU A 206 -19.46 4.24 -9.70
C GLU A 206 -19.88 2.77 -9.81
N THR A 207 -20.65 2.24 -8.84
CA THR A 207 -21.21 0.87 -8.94
C THR A 207 -22.07 0.72 -10.18
N LEU A 208 -22.95 1.71 -10.43
CA LEU A 208 -23.84 1.70 -11.59
C LEU A 208 -23.06 1.77 -12.91
N GLU A 209 -22.02 2.60 -12.98
CA GLU A 209 -21.11 2.67 -14.13
C GLU A 209 -20.45 1.30 -14.37
N ALA A 210 -19.89 0.70 -13.31
CA ALA A 210 -19.22 -0.60 -13.38
C ALA A 210 -20.13 -1.73 -13.90
N HIS A 211 -21.43 -1.66 -13.64
CA HIS A 211 -22.43 -2.63 -14.09
C HIS A 211 -23.21 -2.19 -15.33
N SER A 212 -22.99 -0.98 -15.85
CA SER A 212 -23.78 -0.43 -16.95
C SER A 212 -23.68 -1.26 -18.24
N GLY A 213 -22.60 -2.04 -18.37
CA GLY A 213 -22.22 -2.75 -19.59
C GLY A 213 -21.73 -1.81 -20.70
N TYR A 214 -21.45 -0.54 -20.39
CA TYR A 214 -20.89 0.45 -21.31
C TYR A 214 -19.47 0.82 -20.91
N ASP A 215 -18.63 1.04 -21.92
CA ASP A 215 -17.32 1.65 -21.77
C ASP A 215 -17.23 2.89 -22.65
N PHE A 216 -17.62 4.02 -22.09
CA PHE A 216 -17.63 5.30 -22.80
C PHE A 216 -16.21 5.89 -22.88
N PRO A 217 -15.86 6.59 -23.98
CA PRO A 217 -14.53 7.18 -24.14
C PRO A 217 -14.22 8.30 -23.12
N PHE A 218 -15.22 8.77 -22.39
CA PHE A 218 -15.10 9.77 -21.34
C PHE A 218 -15.21 9.17 -19.92
N ALA A 219 -15.25 7.84 -19.78
CA ALA A 219 -15.24 7.22 -18.46
C ALA A 219 -13.94 7.58 -17.71
N PRO A 220 -13.99 7.86 -16.40
CA PRO A 220 -12.81 8.29 -15.63
C PRO A 220 -11.61 7.35 -15.75
N GLY A 221 -11.84 6.04 -15.91
CA GLY A 221 -10.78 5.05 -16.10
C GLY A 221 -9.91 5.25 -17.36
N HIS A 222 -10.41 5.95 -18.38
CA HIS A 222 -9.60 6.33 -19.57
C HIS A 222 -8.67 7.51 -19.30
N PHE A 223 -8.97 8.34 -18.30
CA PHE A 223 -8.19 9.52 -17.94
C PHE A 223 -7.32 9.30 -16.69
N ILE A 224 -7.74 8.40 -15.80
CA ILE A 224 -7.09 8.03 -14.55
C ILE A 224 -6.79 6.52 -14.57
N PRO A 225 -5.64 6.11 -15.14
CA PRO A 225 -5.26 4.70 -15.37
C PRO A 225 -5.12 3.81 -14.13
N ILE A 226 -5.21 4.37 -12.93
CA ILE A 226 -5.28 3.57 -11.69
C ILE A 226 -6.71 3.10 -11.38
N LEU A 227 -7.73 3.61 -12.08
CA LEU A 227 -9.11 3.17 -11.87
C LEU A 227 -9.44 1.94 -12.72
N SER A 228 -10.15 0.97 -12.14
CA SER A 228 -10.47 -0.33 -12.76
C SER A 228 -11.40 -0.22 -13.97
N GLY A 229 -12.33 0.75 -13.96
CA GLY A 229 -13.29 1.02 -15.03
C GLY A 229 -14.32 -0.11 -15.25
N PRO A 230 -15.40 0.16 -16.03
CA PRO A 230 -16.52 -0.77 -16.19
C PRO A 230 -16.16 -2.05 -16.95
N ALA A 231 -15.15 -1.96 -17.82
CA ALA A 231 -14.57 -3.10 -18.51
C ALA A 231 -14.14 -4.20 -17.51
N ARG A 232 -13.40 -3.89 -16.45
CA ARG A 232 -12.90 -4.95 -15.57
C ARG A 232 -14.02 -5.77 -14.93
N HIS A 233 -15.06 -5.10 -14.46
CA HIS A 233 -16.17 -5.74 -13.79
C HIS A 233 -17.09 -6.51 -14.75
N ASP A 234 -17.28 -6.01 -15.97
CA ASP A 234 -18.00 -6.75 -17.01
C ASP A 234 -17.32 -8.10 -17.35
N TYR A 235 -15.99 -8.15 -17.36
CA TYR A 235 -15.26 -9.42 -17.55
C TYR A 235 -15.40 -10.35 -16.33
N HIS A 236 -15.42 -9.78 -15.13
CA HIS A 236 -15.69 -10.53 -13.91
C HIS A 236 -17.06 -11.23 -14.00
N HIS A 237 -18.11 -10.55 -14.45
CA HIS A 237 -19.43 -11.13 -14.67
C HIS A 237 -19.47 -12.22 -15.77
N ASP A 238 -18.60 -12.16 -16.78
CA ASP A 238 -18.51 -13.20 -17.82
C ASP A 238 -17.76 -14.46 -17.35
N LYS A 239 -16.68 -14.30 -16.56
CA LYS A 239 -15.80 -15.40 -16.15
C LYS A 239 -16.01 -15.93 -14.74
N PHE A 240 -16.59 -15.12 -13.85
CA PHE A 240 -16.85 -15.42 -12.44
C PHE A 240 -15.62 -15.70 -11.57
N ASP A 241 -14.41 -15.56 -12.11
CA ASP A 241 -13.15 -15.85 -11.44
C ASP A 241 -12.19 -14.67 -11.68
N GLY A 242 -11.69 -14.07 -10.59
CA GLY A 242 -10.83 -12.88 -10.56
C GLY A 242 -11.48 -11.54 -10.89
N ASN A 243 -10.69 -10.46 -10.90
CA ASN A 243 -11.11 -9.06 -11.02
C ASN A 243 -12.09 -8.65 -9.91
N TYR A 244 -11.72 -8.90 -8.66
CA TYR A 244 -12.58 -8.64 -7.50
C TYR A 244 -12.57 -7.18 -7.02
N GLY A 245 -11.55 -6.40 -7.38
CA GLY A 245 -11.42 -4.99 -7.02
C GLY A 245 -12.45 -4.11 -7.72
N SER A 246 -12.94 -3.08 -7.01
CA SER A 246 -13.96 -2.19 -7.54
C SER A 246 -13.35 -0.94 -8.15
N MET A 247 -12.80 -0.05 -7.33
CA MET A 247 -12.30 1.24 -7.80
C MET A 247 -10.90 1.12 -8.37
N PHE A 248 -10.04 0.37 -7.70
CA PHE A 248 -8.66 0.17 -8.10
C PHE A 248 -8.37 -1.31 -8.37
N PRO A 249 -7.40 -1.60 -9.25
CA PRO A 249 -6.97 -2.97 -9.50
C PRO A 249 -5.83 -3.43 -8.62
N PHE A 250 -5.40 -2.59 -7.66
CA PHE A 250 -4.20 -2.84 -6.87
C PHE A 250 -4.26 -4.21 -6.17
N TRP A 251 -5.39 -4.54 -5.58
CA TRP A 251 -5.55 -5.81 -4.87
C TRP A 251 -5.60 -7.02 -5.80
N ASP A 252 -6.20 -6.88 -6.97
CA ASP A 252 -6.17 -7.92 -7.99
C ASP A 252 -4.75 -8.17 -8.51
N TRP A 253 -3.94 -7.12 -8.63
CA TRP A 253 -2.52 -7.25 -8.96
C TRP A 253 -1.75 -7.94 -7.83
N ILE A 254 -1.93 -7.48 -6.59
CA ILE A 254 -1.25 -8.02 -5.39
C ILE A 254 -1.56 -9.51 -5.20
N CYS A 255 -2.81 -9.91 -5.46
CA CYS A 255 -3.26 -11.28 -5.22
C CYS A 255 -3.24 -12.18 -6.45
N GLY A 256 -2.81 -11.67 -7.60
CA GLY A 256 -2.79 -12.42 -8.86
C GLY A 256 -4.17 -12.79 -9.40
N THR A 257 -5.17 -11.93 -9.19
CA THR A 257 -6.56 -12.16 -9.63
C THR A 257 -6.98 -11.26 -10.81
N ASP A 258 -6.10 -10.47 -11.42
CA ASP A 258 -6.43 -9.68 -12.63
C ASP A 258 -6.28 -10.48 -13.93
N TYR A 259 -7.39 -10.92 -14.52
CA TYR A 259 -7.40 -11.78 -15.70
C TYR A 259 -7.85 -11.08 -17.00
N ARG A 260 -8.45 -9.88 -16.95
CA ARG A 260 -8.84 -9.12 -18.17
C ARG A 260 -7.65 -8.39 -18.79
N ASN A 261 -6.70 -7.95 -17.96
CA ASN A 261 -5.55 -7.15 -18.40
C ASN A 261 -4.29 -7.55 -17.62
N PRO A 262 -3.81 -8.81 -17.75
CA PRO A 262 -2.73 -9.30 -16.90
C PRO A 262 -1.48 -8.40 -16.88
N ILE A 263 -1.20 -7.64 -17.94
CA ILE A 263 -0.12 -6.64 -17.98
C ILE A 263 -0.52 -5.44 -18.85
N GLY A 264 -0.94 -4.31 -18.29
CA GLY A 264 -0.52 -3.02 -18.87
C GLY A 264 -1.59 -1.99 -19.18
N LEU A 265 -1.55 -0.92 -18.37
CA LEU A 265 -1.57 0.46 -18.85
C LEU A 265 -0.89 1.44 -17.85
N SER A 266 0.08 1.00 -17.05
CA SER A 266 0.74 1.84 -16.04
C SER A 266 1.73 2.87 -16.61
N ILE A 267 2.26 2.66 -17.82
CA ILE A 267 3.37 3.47 -18.40
C ILE A 267 2.90 4.79 -19.03
N LEU A 268 1.72 4.81 -19.66
CA LEU A 268 1.14 6.05 -20.21
C LEU A 268 0.71 6.99 -19.08
N CYS A 269 0.27 6.43 -17.95
CA CYS A 269 -0.12 7.17 -16.76
C CYS A 269 1.05 7.88 -16.09
N LEU A 270 2.15 7.17 -15.82
CA LEU A 270 3.33 7.74 -15.16
C LEU A 270 3.96 8.87 -15.98
N ARG A 271 3.98 8.74 -17.33
CA ARG A 271 4.45 9.81 -18.22
C ARG A 271 3.47 11.00 -18.31
N TYR A 272 2.18 10.80 -18.09
CA TYR A 272 1.17 11.86 -18.14
C TYR A 272 1.04 12.58 -16.78
N CYS A 273 1.07 11.87 -15.66
CA CYS A 273 1.19 12.41 -14.30
C CYS A 273 2.51 13.19 -14.14
N VAL A 274 3.61 12.60 -14.65
CA VAL A 274 4.83 13.24 -15.17
C VAL A 274 4.67 14.72 -15.52
N ARG A 275 4.02 14.88 -16.68
CA ARG A 275 3.84 16.13 -17.41
C ARG A 275 2.73 17.03 -16.86
N MET A 276 1.77 16.49 -16.10
CA MET A 276 0.74 17.30 -15.42
C MET A 276 1.28 17.98 -14.16
N LEU A 277 2.12 17.28 -13.40
CA LEU A 277 2.80 17.83 -12.22
C LEU A 277 3.78 18.95 -12.62
N GLU A 278 4.40 18.84 -13.81
CA GLU A 278 5.28 19.88 -14.36
C GLU A 278 4.53 21.13 -14.87
N ARG A 279 3.19 21.10 -15.02
CA ARG A 279 2.43 22.17 -15.72
C ARG A 279 1.38 22.92 -14.90
N SER A 280 1.11 22.56 -13.64
CA SER A 280 0.00 23.19 -12.88
C SER A 280 0.47 23.94 -11.63
N SER A 281 0.58 25.26 -11.74
CA SER A 281 0.81 26.17 -10.60
C SER A 281 -0.39 26.27 -9.65
N THR A 282 -1.55 25.75 -10.03
CA THR A 282 -2.82 25.80 -9.29
C THR A 282 -3.02 24.63 -8.32
N PHE A 283 -2.32 23.50 -8.49
CA PHE A 283 -2.44 22.31 -7.63
C PHE A 283 -1.74 22.48 -6.27
N CYS A 284 -0.81 23.43 -6.19
CA CYS A 284 0.05 23.65 -5.02
C CYS A 284 -0.68 24.28 -3.83
N HIS A 285 -1.91 24.78 -4.02
CA HIS A 285 -2.63 25.54 -2.98
C HIS A 285 -3.73 24.74 -2.26
N LEU A 286 -4.38 23.77 -2.93
CA LEU A 286 -5.31 22.84 -2.28
C LEU A 286 -4.59 21.85 -1.34
N SER A 287 -3.31 21.57 -1.59
CA SER A 287 -2.50 20.67 -0.78
C SER A 287 -2.23 21.18 0.63
N PHE A 288 -2.24 22.50 0.88
CA PHE A 288 -1.91 23.04 2.20
C PHE A 288 -2.99 22.75 3.26
N SER A 289 -4.29 22.94 2.95
CA SER A 289 -5.38 22.66 3.90
C SER A 289 -5.59 21.15 4.18
N PHE A 290 -5.36 20.31 3.17
CA PHE A 290 -5.30 18.84 3.32
C PHE A 290 -4.14 18.40 4.21
N MET A 291 -2.96 18.99 4.00
CA MET A 291 -1.80 18.77 4.85
C MET A 291 -2.07 19.20 6.29
N ASP A 292 -2.89 20.22 6.55
CA ASP A 292 -3.21 20.69 7.91
C ASP A 292 -4.08 19.69 8.71
N ILE A 293 -4.98 18.94 8.06
CA ILE A 293 -5.85 17.94 8.72
C ILE A 293 -5.13 16.60 8.91
N ILE A 294 -4.33 16.20 7.91
CA ILE A 294 -3.34 15.14 8.12
C ILE A 294 -2.40 15.57 9.24
N ALA A 295 -1.91 16.80 9.24
CA ALA A 295 -1.04 17.31 10.30
C ALA A 295 -1.73 17.33 11.66
N SER A 296 -3.05 17.58 11.77
CA SER A 296 -3.75 17.56 13.06
C SER A 296 -4.02 16.13 13.57
N THR A 297 -4.33 15.18 12.68
CA THR A 297 -4.50 13.76 13.04
C THR A 297 -3.17 13.11 13.36
N ILE A 298 -2.13 13.43 12.58
CA ILE A 298 -0.74 13.15 12.89
C ILE A 298 -0.49 13.76 14.27
N GLN A 299 -0.58 15.08 14.47
CA GLN A 299 -0.32 15.72 15.78
C GLN A 299 -1.01 15.05 16.97
N LYS A 300 -2.24 14.53 16.82
CA LYS A 300 -2.96 13.81 17.89
C LYS A 300 -2.34 12.45 18.26
N TYR A 301 -1.83 11.69 17.29
CA TYR A 301 -1.27 10.34 17.49
C TYR A 301 0.25 10.28 17.27
N ASP A 302 0.86 11.41 16.94
CA ASP A 302 2.27 11.60 16.62
C ASP A 302 3.05 11.98 17.88
N THR A 303 2.85 11.19 18.92
CA THR A 303 3.54 11.32 20.19
C THR A 303 3.98 9.95 20.70
N LEU A 304 5.15 9.92 21.33
CA LEU A 304 5.68 8.77 22.06
C LEU A 304 5.61 8.99 23.58
N GLU A 305 4.74 9.88 24.07
CA GLU A 305 4.55 10.21 25.49
C GLU A 305 4.44 8.96 26.39
N ALA A 306 3.77 7.90 25.92
CA ALA A 306 3.66 6.65 26.67
C ALA A 306 5.02 5.97 26.98
N LEU A 307 6.06 6.24 26.19
CA LEU A 307 7.42 5.72 26.36
C LEU A 307 8.33 6.68 27.15
N GLU A 308 7.94 7.95 27.30
CA GLU A 308 8.77 8.97 27.95
C GLU A 308 9.11 8.66 29.42
N PRO A 309 8.22 8.08 30.26
CA PRO A 309 8.59 7.70 31.62
C PRO A 309 9.74 6.68 31.66
N TYR A 310 9.75 5.73 30.73
CA TYR A 310 10.81 4.72 30.62
C TYR A 310 12.11 5.35 30.10
N TRP A 311 12.00 6.28 29.15
CA TRP A 311 13.15 7.02 28.64
C TRP A 311 13.75 7.95 29.69
N ALA A 312 12.93 8.59 30.52
CA ALA A 312 13.36 9.41 31.66
C ALA A 312 14.17 8.59 32.66
N VAL A 313 13.75 7.35 32.95
CA VAL A 313 14.53 6.42 33.78
C VAL A 313 15.88 6.13 33.12
N LEU A 314 15.94 5.90 31.80
CA LEU A 314 17.19 5.70 31.09
C LEU A 314 18.11 6.93 31.20
N ASN A 315 17.61 8.14 30.94
CA ASN A 315 18.39 9.39 31.05
C ASN A 315 18.86 9.66 32.49
N ALA A 316 18.08 9.28 33.51
CA ALA A 316 18.46 9.48 34.92
C ALA A 316 19.60 8.56 35.38
N HIS A 317 19.75 7.38 34.77
CA HIS A 317 20.71 6.36 35.21
C HIS A 317 21.88 6.15 34.25
N CYS A 318 21.82 6.67 33.03
CA CYS A 318 22.84 6.48 32.00
C CYS A 318 23.44 7.82 31.56
N SER A 319 24.77 7.87 31.45
CA SER A 319 25.46 8.98 30.79
C SER A 319 25.14 9.00 29.29
N GLU A 320 25.31 10.14 28.62
CA GLU A 320 25.17 10.21 27.17
C GLU A 320 26.09 9.21 26.45
N TYR A 321 27.33 9.06 26.92
CA TYR A 321 28.26 8.07 26.40
C TYR A 321 27.70 6.64 26.55
N THR A 322 27.09 6.33 27.69
CA THR A 322 26.45 5.03 27.92
C THR A 322 25.33 4.78 26.91
N ILE A 323 24.51 5.80 26.60
CA ILE A 323 23.42 5.67 25.62
C ILE A 323 23.99 5.52 24.21
N TYR A 324 24.90 6.41 23.79
CA TYR A 324 25.49 6.37 22.46
C TYR A 324 26.26 5.08 22.20
N PHE A 325 27.05 4.60 23.17
CA PHE A 325 27.90 3.44 22.99
C PHE A 325 27.21 2.15 23.45
N TRP A 326 27.04 1.96 24.76
CA TRP A 326 26.60 0.69 25.33
C TRP A 326 25.17 0.31 24.95
N CYS A 327 24.22 1.24 25.00
CA CYS A 327 22.84 0.94 24.61
C CYS A 327 22.73 0.67 23.10
N THR A 328 23.42 1.44 22.26
CA THR A 328 23.49 1.17 20.81
C THR A 328 24.15 -0.17 20.50
N CYS A 329 25.23 -0.54 21.20
CA CYS A 329 25.84 -1.87 21.11
C CYS A 329 24.85 -2.96 21.49
N ALA A 330 24.08 -2.77 22.58
CA ALA A 330 23.07 -3.75 22.99
C ALA A 330 21.98 -3.93 21.93
N VAL A 331 21.43 -2.83 21.37
CA VAL A 331 20.41 -2.87 20.30
C VAL A 331 20.96 -3.56 19.05
N SER A 332 22.15 -3.19 18.58
CA SER A 332 22.76 -3.81 17.40
C SER A 332 23.11 -5.28 17.61
N THR A 333 23.64 -5.65 18.79
CA THR A 333 23.94 -7.04 19.17
C THR A 333 22.67 -7.89 19.16
N LEU A 334 21.61 -7.39 19.80
CA LEU A 334 20.34 -8.10 19.90
C LEU A 334 19.72 -8.34 18.52
N ASN A 335 19.69 -7.33 17.66
CA ASN A 335 19.15 -7.47 16.31
C ASN A 335 20.01 -8.42 15.46
N LEU A 336 21.33 -8.27 15.49
CA LEU A 336 22.24 -9.05 14.65
C LEU A 336 22.21 -10.54 15.01
N PHE A 337 22.52 -10.85 16.27
CA PHE A 337 22.62 -12.25 16.71
C PHE A 337 21.24 -12.85 16.98
N GLY A 338 20.28 -12.06 17.46
CA GLY A 338 18.89 -12.51 17.63
C GLY A 338 18.22 -12.82 16.31
N GLY A 339 18.30 -11.92 15.32
CA GLY A 339 17.75 -12.16 13.98
C GLY A 339 18.42 -13.36 13.30
N SER A 340 19.75 -13.46 13.38
CA SER A 340 20.49 -14.62 12.84
C SER A 340 20.13 -15.93 13.53
N LEU A 341 19.91 -15.91 14.85
CA LEU A 341 19.46 -17.08 15.61
C LEU A 341 18.06 -17.52 15.19
N VAL A 342 17.15 -16.57 14.94
CA VAL A 342 15.83 -16.89 14.38
C VAL A 342 15.98 -17.65 13.05
N CYS A 343 16.80 -17.16 12.11
CA CYS A 343 17.06 -17.89 10.87
C CYS A 343 17.63 -19.30 11.11
N ALA A 344 18.59 -19.46 12.03
CA ALA A 344 19.14 -20.76 12.39
C ALA A 344 18.09 -21.73 12.97
N ILE A 345 17.15 -21.23 13.76
CA ILE A 345 16.01 -22.00 14.24
C ILE A 345 15.12 -22.42 13.07
N LEU A 346 14.83 -21.52 12.12
CA LEU A 346 14.02 -21.84 10.94
C LEU A 346 14.67 -22.95 10.09
N ASP A 347 15.99 -22.93 9.92
CA ASP A 347 16.75 -23.95 9.19
C ASP A 347 16.67 -25.35 9.86
N CYS A 348 16.38 -25.39 11.16
CA CYS A 348 16.17 -26.64 11.91
C CYS A 348 14.76 -27.22 11.78
N ILE A 349 13.80 -26.51 11.18
CA ILE A 349 12.39 -26.92 11.08
C ILE A 349 12.12 -27.53 9.68
N PRO A 350 11.95 -28.86 9.54
CA PRO A 350 11.81 -29.50 8.23
C PRO A 350 10.60 -29.00 7.41
N ALA A 351 9.51 -28.64 8.08
CA ALA A 351 8.28 -28.15 7.45
C ALA A 351 8.47 -26.81 6.71
N LEU A 352 9.50 -26.03 7.06
CA LEU A 352 9.79 -24.75 6.44
C LEU A 352 10.72 -24.86 5.22
N ARG A 353 11.30 -26.04 4.95
CA ARG A 353 12.22 -26.25 3.80
C ARG A 353 11.58 -25.97 2.45
N LYS A 354 10.25 -26.05 2.34
CA LYS A 354 9.52 -25.68 1.12
C LYS A 354 9.64 -24.19 0.76
N TYR A 355 10.02 -23.34 1.71
CA TYR A 355 10.25 -21.91 1.52
C TYR A 355 11.74 -21.56 1.31
N LYS A 356 12.64 -22.54 1.29
CA LYS A 356 14.06 -22.31 1.00
C LYS A 356 14.24 -22.09 -0.50
N ILE A 357 14.97 -21.03 -0.86
CA ILE A 357 15.25 -20.68 -2.26
C ILE A 357 16.15 -21.74 -2.92
N GLN A 358 17.19 -22.20 -2.21
CA GLN A 358 18.07 -23.30 -2.62
C GLN A 358 17.90 -24.53 -1.69
N PRO A 359 16.84 -25.34 -1.85
CA PRO A 359 16.48 -26.39 -0.88
C PRO A 359 17.47 -27.57 -0.82
N THR A 360 18.34 -27.72 -1.83
CA THR A 360 19.35 -28.79 -1.91
C THR A 360 20.65 -28.46 -1.18
N LYS A 361 20.81 -27.22 -0.67
CA LYS A 361 22.03 -26.74 -0.01
C LYS A 361 21.74 -26.20 1.41
N PRO A 362 21.25 -27.02 2.35
CA PRO A 362 21.00 -26.57 3.71
C PRO A 362 22.31 -26.19 4.43
N PRO A 363 22.29 -25.17 5.30
CA PRO A 363 23.47 -24.81 6.07
C PRO A 363 23.80 -25.89 7.11
N THR A 364 25.10 -26.12 7.34
CA THR A 364 25.58 -27.05 8.38
C THR A 364 25.97 -26.30 9.65
N VAL A 365 25.98 -26.98 10.79
CA VAL A 365 26.45 -26.40 12.06
C VAL A 365 27.89 -25.86 11.94
N GLY A 366 28.76 -26.53 11.20
CA GLY A 366 30.13 -26.07 10.94
C GLY A 366 30.18 -24.74 10.19
N MET A 367 29.27 -24.52 9.24
CA MET A 367 29.13 -23.23 8.53
C MET A 367 28.68 -22.12 9.47
N TYR A 368 27.70 -22.38 10.34
CA TYR A 368 27.28 -21.41 11.36
C TYR A 368 28.42 -21.05 12.30
N LEU A 369 29.15 -22.03 12.84
CA LEU A 369 30.26 -21.77 13.77
C LEU A 369 31.36 -20.94 13.12
N ARG A 370 31.66 -21.19 11.84
CA ARG A 370 32.63 -20.41 11.08
C ARG A 370 32.17 -18.98 10.84
N CYS A 371 30.91 -18.79 10.41
CA CYS A 371 30.35 -17.46 10.24
C CYS A 371 30.28 -16.70 11.56
N LEU A 372 29.86 -17.37 12.63
CA LEU A 372 29.75 -16.79 13.97
C LEU A 372 31.10 -16.26 14.48
N LYS A 373 32.18 -17.02 14.26
CA LYS A 373 33.53 -16.60 14.67
C LYS A 373 33.94 -15.28 14.00
N LEU A 374 33.73 -15.15 12.69
CA LEU A 374 34.06 -13.91 11.96
C LEU A 374 33.07 -12.78 12.29
N ALA A 375 31.78 -13.09 12.42
CA ALA A 375 30.73 -12.15 12.81
C ALA A 375 31.03 -11.50 14.16
N ILE A 376 31.45 -12.28 15.16
CA ILE A 376 31.86 -11.75 16.48
C ILE A 376 33.07 -10.83 16.32
N LEU A 377 34.04 -11.22 15.50
CA LEU A 377 35.23 -10.39 15.25
C LEU A 377 34.87 -9.06 14.58
N ASN A 378 34.05 -9.09 13.52
CA ASN A 378 33.58 -7.89 12.83
C ASN A 378 32.73 -7.01 13.76
N HIS A 379 31.86 -7.61 14.56
CA HIS A 379 31.03 -6.88 15.51
C HIS A 379 31.87 -6.16 16.58
N LEU A 380 32.84 -6.86 17.19
CA LEU A 380 33.69 -6.30 18.25
C LEU A 380 34.71 -5.29 17.71
N LEU A 381 35.32 -5.54 16.55
CA LEU A 381 36.40 -4.69 16.04
C LEU A 381 35.90 -3.59 15.11
N VAL A 382 35.01 -3.93 14.17
CA VAL A 382 34.53 -2.99 13.16
C VAL A 382 33.32 -2.22 13.69
N HIS A 383 32.27 -2.88 14.17
CA HIS A 383 31.03 -2.17 14.51
C HIS A 383 31.20 -1.31 15.76
N MET A 384 31.74 -1.90 16.84
CA MET A 384 32.04 -1.14 18.06
C MET A 384 33.13 -0.10 17.82
N GLY A 385 34.17 -0.42 17.04
CA GLY A 385 35.21 0.53 16.66
C GLY A 385 34.66 1.73 15.90
N LEU A 386 33.83 1.50 14.88
CA LEU A 386 33.16 2.54 14.12
C LEU A 386 32.21 3.35 15.01
N LEU A 387 31.48 2.71 15.92
CA LEU A 387 30.62 3.42 16.85
C LEU A 387 31.42 4.39 17.72
N VAL A 388 32.54 3.97 18.30
CA VAL A 388 33.44 4.87 19.06
C VAL A 388 33.88 6.05 18.19
N THR A 389 34.28 5.80 16.94
CA THR A 389 34.71 6.89 16.04
C THR A 389 33.58 7.83 15.62
N ASN A 390 32.32 7.38 15.66
CA ASN A 390 31.15 8.19 15.28
C ASN A 390 30.53 8.95 16.47
N ILE A 391 30.85 8.63 17.73
CA ILE A 391 30.33 9.38 18.90
C ILE A 391 30.62 10.88 18.79
N PRO A 392 31.85 11.35 18.47
CA PRO A 392 32.10 12.78 18.30
C PRO A 392 31.26 13.40 17.18
N LEU A 393 30.95 12.63 16.13
CA LEU A 393 30.11 13.09 15.03
C LEU A 393 28.63 13.18 15.45
N PHE A 394 28.15 12.22 16.25
CA PHE A 394 26.80 12.28 16.83
C PHE A 394 26.63 13.52 17.70
N GLN A 395 27.63 13.83 18.52
CA GLN A 395 27.65 15.04 19.35
C GLN A 395 27.74 16.31 18.49
N TYR A 396 28.60 16.33 17.47
CA TYR A 396 28.74 17.47 16.56
C TYR A 396 27.45 17.76 15.78
N LEU A 397 26.72 16.71 15.39
CA LEU A 397 25.46 16.81 14.65
C LEU A 397 24.22 16.97 15.56
N ASP A 398 24.43 17.08 16.87
CA ASP A 398 23.39 17.25 17.87
C ASP A 398 22.30 16.16 17.81
N ILE A 399 22.73 14.89 17.72
CA ILE A 399 21.82 13.74 17.76
C ILE A 399 21.38 13.53 19.21
N SER A 400 20.26 14.13 19.61
CA SER A 400 19.80 14.10 21.00
C SER A 400 19.59 12.68 21.56
N VAL A 401 19.92 12.51 22.84
CA VAL A 401 19.56 11.33 23.65
C VAL A 401 18.53 11.65 24.73
N THR A 402 18.12 12.90 24.83
CA THR A 402 17.24 13.41 25.90
C THR A 402 15.81 13.57 25.41
N LEU A 403 14.87 13.66 26.37
CA LEU A 403 13.49 14.07 26.08
C LEU A 403 13.42 15.47 25.43
N PRO A 404 12.33 15.75 24.68
CA PRO A 404 11.22 14.86 24.34
C PRO A 404 11.58 13.82 23.27
N LEU A 405 10.85 12.71 23.23
CA LEU A 405 11.06 11.70 22.19
C LEU A 405 10.64 12.23 20.80
N PRO A 406 11.28 11.76 19.71
CA PRO A 406 10.93 12.18 18.37
C PRO A 406 9.52 11.70 18.02
N LYS A 407 8.80 12.57 17.32
CA LYS A 407 7.48 12.28 16.77
C LYS A 407 7.51 11.04 15.85
N PRO A 408 6.61 10.05 15.99
CA PRO A 408 6.50 8.88 15.11
C PRO A 408 6.56 9.19 13.60
N SER A 409 5.91 10.27 13.15
CA SER A 409 5.91 10.74 11.76
C SER A 409 7.29 11.22 11.32
N SER A 410 8.03 11.88 12.20
CA SER A 410 9.41 12.27 11.97
C SER A 410 10.31 11.04 11.89
N VAL A 411 10.13 10.06 12.78
CA VAL A 411 10.87 8.78 12.73
C VAL A 411 10.57 8.04 11.43
N PHE A 412 9.31 7.98 11.02
CA PHE A 412 8.88 7.32 9.78
C PHE A 412 9.45 8.00 8.53
N MET A 413 9.38 9.33 8.45
CA MET A 413 9.97 10.08 7.34
C MET A 413 11.50 9.92 7.30
N GLN A 414 12.16 9.98 8.46
CA GLN A 414 13.60 9.73 8.57
C GLN A 414 13.95 8.31 8.12
N LEU A 415 13.13 7.31 8.45
CA LEU A 415 13.32 5.93 8.01
C LEU A 415 13.29 5.84 6.47
N ILE A 416 12.28 6.43 5.82
CA ILE A 416 12.18 6.45 4.34
C ILE A 416 13.42 7.15 3.72
N LEU A 417 13.82 8.31 4.25
CA LEU A 417 14.98 9.04 3.75
C LEU A 417 16.29 8.25 3.95
N CYS A 418 16.43 7.57 5.09
CA CYS A 418 17.57 6.68 5.33
C CYS A 418 17.58 5.50 4.36
N MET A 419 16.43 4.88 4.08
CA MET A 419 16.31 3.80 3.08
C MET A 419 16.76 4.26 1.69
N ILE A 420 16.30 5.42 1.22
CA ILE A 420 16.68 5.95 -0.10
C ILE A 420 18.19 6.28 -0.15
N CYS A 421 18.71 6.88 0.91
CA CYS A 421 20.13 7.25 1.00
C CYS A 421 21.04 6.02 1.05
N GLU A 422 20.71 5.05 1.89
CA GLU A 422 21.47 3.80 2.00
C GLU A 422 21.40 3.00 0.70
N ASP A 423 20.23 2.86 0.07
CA ASP A 423 20.09 2.07 -1.15
C ASP A 423 20.96 2.64 -2.28
N PHE A 424 20.99 3.97 -2.43
CA PHE A 424 21.91 4.63 -3.37
C PHE A 424 23.38 4.37 -3.02
N MET A 425 23.78 4.65 -1.78
CA MET A 425 25.19 4.52 -1.36
C MET A 425 25.66 3.06 -1.45
N PHE A 426 24.85 2.14 -0.97
CA PHE A 426 25.11 0.71 -0.95
C PHE A 426 25.23 0.17 -2.38
N TYR A 427 24.33 0.52 -3.30
CA TYR A 427 24.43 0.05 -4.68
C TYR A 427 25.81 0.34 -5.30
N TRP A 428 26.32 1.56 -5.14
CA TRP A 428 27.62 1.93 -5.69
C TRP A 428 28.79 1.31 -4.93
N VAL A 429 28.73 1.23 -3.61
CA VAL A 429 29.74 0.54 -2.79
C VAL A 429 29.80 -0.94 -3.15
N HIS A 430 28.66 -1.60 -3.23
CA HIS A 430 28.53 -3.02 -3.54
C HIS A 430 29.02 -3.30 -4.96
N ARG A 431 28.60 -2.52 -5.95
CA ARG A 431 29.10 -2.63 -7.33
C ARG A 431 30.61 -2.36 -7.43
N PHE A 432 31.15 -1.43 -6.64
CA PHE A 432 32.58 -1.20 -6.53
C PHE A 432 33.31 -2.40 -5.94
N LEU A 433 32.78 -3.02 -4.88
CA LEU A 433 33.32 -4.24 -4.27
C LEU A 433 33.41 -5.42 -5.25
N HIS A 434 32.53 -5.46 -6.25
CA HIS A 434 32.56 -6.40 -7.37
C HIS A 434 33.51 -6.05 -8.51
N TRP A 435 34.20 -4.91 -8.42
CA TRP A 435 35.18 -4.56 -9.43
C TRP A 435 36.32 -5.59 -9.44
N LYS A 436 36.59 -6.15 -10.63
CA LYS A 436 37.53 -7.28 -10.85
C LYS A 436 38.90 -7.12 -10.17
N LYS A 437 39.37 -5.88 -9.98
CA LYS A 437 40.66 -5.60 -9.34
C LYS A 437 40.66 -5.82 -7.83
N ILE A 438 39.52 -5.66 -7.16
CA ILE A 438 39.40 -5.72 -5.70
C ILE A 438 38.59 -6.90 -5.18
N TYR A 439 37.61 -7.39 -5.98
CA TYR A 439 36.70 -8.47 -5.58
C TYR A 439 37.41 -9.66 -4.93
N LYS A 440 38.46 -10.18 -5.57
CA LYS A 440 39.15 -11.40 -5.11
C LYS A 440 39.82 -11.26 -3.73
N TYR A 441 40.08 -10.04 -3.28
CA TYR A 441 40.77 -9.75 -2.02
C TYR A 441 39.81 -9.40 -0.88
N ILE A 442 38.66 -8.80 -1.21
CA ILE A 442 37.76 -8.21 -0.23
C ILE A 442 36.43 -8.97 -0.29
N HIS A 443 35.65 -8.76 -1.35
CA HIS A 443 34.26 -9.20 -1.41
C HIS A 443 34.06 -10.69 -1.70
N LYS A 444 35.09 -11.39 -2.17
CA LYS A 444 35.04 -12.85 -2.36
C LYS A 444 34.77 -13.62 -1.06
N VAL A 445 35.13 -13.06 0.10
CA VAL A 445 34.86 -13.69 1.41
C VAL A 445 33.35 -13.78 1.65
N HIS A 446 32.62 -12.69 1.39
CA HIS A 446 31.16 -12.64 1.47
C HIS A 446 30.48 -13.67 0.56
N HIS A 447 31.03 -13.84 -0.64
CA HIS A 447 30.56 -14.79 -1.64
C HIS A 447 31.03 -16.24 -1.46
N GLU A 448 31.66 -16.58 -0.32
CA GLU A 448 32.07 -17.96 -0.05
C GLU A 448 30.87 -18.94 -0.06
N TYR A 449 29.70 -18.46 0.37
CA TYR A 449 28.46 -19.24 0.38
C TYR A 449 27.53 -18.79 -0.75
N GLN A 450 27.46 -19.60 -1.81
CA GLN A 450 26.53 -19.39 -2.93
C GLN A 450 25.05 -19.56 -2.54
N ALA A 451 24.78 -20.28 -1.45
CA ALA A 451 23.47 -20.38 -0.83
C ALA A 451 23.55 -19.70 0.54
N PRO A 452 23.18 -18.40 0.62
CA PRO A 452 23.28 -17.66 1.86
C PRO A 452 22.29 -18.20 2.91
N PHE A 453 22.63 -17.95 4.16
CA PHE A 453 21.81 -18.17 5.35
C PHE A 453 22.01 -16.98 6.29
N GLY A 454 21.06 -16.69 7.19
CA GLY A 454 20.95 -15.37 7.85
C GLY A 454 22.26 -14.78 8.41
N LEU A 455 23.13 -15.60 9.01
CA LEU A 455 24.42 -15.16 9.58
C LEU A 455 25.51 -14.81 8.54
N THR A 456 25.33 -15.20 7.27
CA THR A 456 26.24 -14.82 6.17
C THR A 456 26.19 -13.33 5.85
N SER A 457 25.13 -12.63 6.27
CA SER A 457 24.96 -11.17 6.14
C SER A 457 26.15 -10.35 6.66
N ILE A 458 26.86 -10.86 7.67
CA ILE A 458 28.04 -10.22 8.28
C ILE A 458 29.32 -11.07 8.12
N TYR A 459 29.28 -12.11 7.29
CA TYR A 459 30.46 -12.91 6.97
C TYR A 459 31.27 -12.22 5.88
N THR A 460 31.91 -11.12 6.23
CA THR A 460 32.53 -10.18 5.28
C THR A 460 33.98 -9.91 5.66
N HIS A 461 34.77 -9.42 4.70
CA HIS A 461 36.09 -8.90 4.99
C HIS A 461 35.97 -7.58 5.79
N PRO A 462 36.79 -7.31 6.84
CA PRO A 462 36.63 -6.12 7.68
C PRO A 462 36.60 -4.78 6.94
N PHE A 463 37.35 -4.67 5.85
CA PHE A 463 37.33 -3.48 4.98
C PHE A 463 36.02 -3.31 4.22
N GLU A 464 35.42 -4.40 3.74
CA GLU A 464 34.08 -4.36 3.15
C GLU A 464 33.06 -3.96 4.19
N GLU A 465 33.13 -4.58 5.38
CA GLU A 465 32.24 -4.26 6.50
C GLU A 465 32.28 -2.75 6.82
N THR A 466 33.48 -2.16 6.81
CA THR A 466 33.65 -0.72 7.01
C THR A 466 32.95 0.12 5.94
N LEU A 467 33.04 -0.27 4.66
CA LEU A 467 32.41 0.45 3.56
C LEU A 467 30.88 0.33 3.57
N VAL A 468 30.35 -0.87 3.83
CA VAL A 468 28.88 -1.06 3.90
C VAL A 468 28.30 -0.39 5.15
N MET A 469 29.02 -0.38 6.27
CA MET A 469 28.62 0.38 7.47
C MET A 469 28.65 1.89 7.22
N ALA A 470 29.60 2.40 6.43
CA ALA A 470 29.61 3.80 6.02
C ALA A 470 28.40 4.16 5.16
N ALA A 471 27.96 3.26 4.26
CA ALA A 471 26.71 3.44 3.51
C ALA A 471 25.47 3.35 4.41
N MET A 472 25.46 2.45 5.40
CA MET A 472 24.35 2.34 6.36
C MET A 472 24.17 3.60 7.21
N ILE A 473 25.27 4.20 7.67
CA ILE A 473 25.23 5.33 8.61
C ILE A 473 25.04 6.69 7.92
N SER A 474 25.24 6.78 6.60
CA SER A 474 25.13 8.05 5.87
C SER A 474 23.73 8.66 5.99
N GLY A 475 22.67 7.87 5.87
CA GLY A 475 21.28 8.33 6.03
C GLY A 475 21.05 8.94 7.42
N PRO A 476 21.30 8.21 8.51
CA PRO A 476 21.10 8.75 9.85
C PRO A 476 21.92 10.00 10.18
N LEU A 477 23.15 10.10 9.71
CA LEU A 477 23.97 11.30 9.92
C LEU A 477 23.37 12.53 9.23
N LEU A 478 22.64 12.35 8.14
CA LEU A 478 21.97 13.44 7.44
C LEU A 478 20.62 13.81 8.08
N PHE A 479 19.83 12.79 8.45
CA PHE A 479 18.40 12.98 8.73
C PHE A 479 17.99 12.76 10.19
N CYS A 480 18.68 11.91 10.95
CA CYS A 480 18.29 11.62 12.32
C CYS A 480 18.81 12.70 13.28
N ARG A 481 17.93 13.15 14.19
CA ARG A 481 18.26 14.13 15.25
C ARG A 481 18.01 13.61 16.66
N HIS A 482 17.66 12.34 16.79
CA HIS A 482 17.50 11.67 18.06
C HIS A 482 17.99 10.22 17.95
N ILE A 483 18.65 9.71 18.99
CA ILE A 483 19.25 8.36 19.00
C ILE A 483 18.20 7.26 18.81
N LEU A 484 16.96 7.49 19.26
CA LEU A 484 15.85 6.58 19.01
C LEU A 484 15.57 6.38 17.51
N SER A 485 15.57 7.47 16.71
CA SER A 485 15.39 7.36 15.25
C SER A 485 16.52 6.55 14.62
N PHE A 486 17.76 6.77 15.09
CA PHE A 486 18.91 5.98 14.67
C PHE A 486 18.74 4.50 15.02
N TRP A 487 18.28 4.17 16.23
CA TRP A 487 18.02 2.78 16.64
C TRP A 487 16.91 2.11 15.83
N VAL A 488 15.85 2.84 15.48
CA VAL A 488 14.76 2.32 14.62
C VAL A 488 15.31 1.99 13.23
N TRP A 489 16.04 2.93 12.60
CA TRP A 489 16.72 2.68 11.33
C TRP A 489 17.69 1.50 11.40
N MET A 490 18.58 1.51 12.40
CA MET A 490 19.61 0.48 12.57
C MET A 490 18.97 -0.90 12.77
N SER A 491 17.90 -0.99 13.57
CA SER A 491 17.18 -2.25 13.77
C SER A 491 16.55 -2.74 12.47
N TYR A 492 15.87 -1.85 11.75
CA TYR A 492 15.30 -2.19 10.45
C TYR A 492 16.36 -2.67 9.46
N ARG A 493 17.46 -1.92 9.30
CA ARG A 493 18.55 -2.30 8.38
C ARG A 493 19.13 -3.65 8.75
N ILE A 494 19.51 -3.89 10.01
CA ILE A 494 20.13 -5.16 10.40
C ILE A 494 19.21 -6.33 10.09
N LEU A 495 17.92 -6.23 10.45
CA LEU A 495 16.95 -7.29 10.21
C LEU A 495 16.67 -7.50 8.72
N GLU A 496 16.61 -6.44 7.92
CA GLU A 496 16.43 -6.55 6.47
C GLU A 496 17.64 -7.21 5.81
N THR A 497 18.88 -6.87 6.20
CA THR A 497 20.08 -7.55 5.65
C THR A 497 20.03 -9.04 5.97
N ILE A 498 19.64 -9.41 7.20
CA ILE A 498 19.49 -10.80 7.60
C ILE A 498 18.40 -11.50 6.77
N ASP A 499 17.25 -10.84 6.52
CA ASP A 499 16.18 -11.36 5.68
C ASP A 499 16.66 -11.63 4.26
N ALA A 500 17.35 -10.65 3.65
CA ALA A 500 17.92 -10.77 2.30
C ALA A 500 18.91 -11.94 2.17
N HIS A 501 19.63 -12.28 3.24
CA HIS A 501 20.58 -13.40 3.29
C HIS A 501 19.99 -14.68 3.89
N SER A 502 18.74 -14.67 4.37
CA SER A 502 18.14 -15.81 5.05
C SER A 502 18.09 -17.05 4.15
N GLY A 503 18.03 -16.81 2.84
CA GLY A 503 17.76 -17.79 1.79
C GLY A 503 16.35 -18.40 1.90
N TYR A 504 15.45 -17.71 2.61
CA TYR A 504 14.03 -18.02 2.68
C TYR A 504 13.23 -17.02 1.85
N ASP A 505 12.16 -17.52 1.26
CA ASP A 505 11.16 -16.71 0.58
C ASP A 505 9.78 -17.14 1.06
N PHE A 506 9.24 -16.38 2.01
CA PHE A 506 7.95 -16.66 2.63
C PHE A 506 6.83 -15.92 1.89
N PRO A 507 5.58 -16.41 1.96
CA PRO A 507 4.43 -15.70 1.36
C PRO A 507 4.23 -14.27 1.88
N ILE A 508 4.75 -13.97 3.08
CA ILE A 508 4.68 -12.65 3.72
C ILE A 508 5.95 -11.81 3.56
N SER A 509 6.96 -12.29 2.82
CA SER A 509 8.20 -11.55 2.61
C SER A 509 7.93 -10.21 1.95
N LEU A 510 8.61 -9.14 2.41
CA LEU A 510 8.29 -7.76 2.05
C LEU A 510 8.29 -7.48 0.55
N HIS A 511 9.19 -8.11 -0.21
CA HIS A 511 9.26 -7.95 -1.66
C HIS A 511 8.02 -8.48 -2.42
N ARG A 512 7.24 -9.38 -1.80
CA ARG A 512 5.95 -9.85 -2.35
C ARG A 512 4.80 -8.89 -2.06
N VAL A 513 4.94 -8.06 -1.02
CA VAL A 513 3.93 -7.07 -0.62
C VAL A 513 4.19 -5.72 -1.28
N ILE A 514 5.47 -5.32 -1.38
CA ILE A 514 5.91 -4.05 -1.92
C ILE A 514 6.79 -4.33 -3.15
N PRO A 515 6.23 -4.25 -4.38
CA PRO A 515 6.86 -4.72 -5.62
C PRO A 515 7.93 -3.75 -6.14
N ILE A 516 8.75 -3.20 -5.26
CA ILE A 516 9.97 -2.45 -5.58
C ILE A 516 11.14 -2.91 -4.69
N ILE A 517 10.87 -3.68 -3.64
CA ILE A 517 11.89 -4.20 -2.74
C ILE A 517 12.63 -5.35 -3.42
N SER A 518 13.97 -5.37 -3.29
CA SER A 518 14.86 -6.36 -3.91
C SER A 518 14.62 -7.76 -3.37
N GLY A 519 14.64 -7.90 -2.03
CA GLY A 519 14.31 -9.12 -1.31
C GLY A 519 15.30 -10.28 -1.44
N ALA A 520 15.05 -11.34 -0.67
CA ALA A 520 15.96 -12.49 -0.54
C ALA A 520 16.18 -13.26 -1.85
N VAL A 521 15.18 -13.40 -2.73
CA VAL A 521 15.31 -14.16 -3.98
C VAL A 521 16.35 -13.56 -4.92
N ARG A 522 16.35 -12.23 -5.00
CA ARG A 522 17.23 -11.47 -5.89
C ARG A 522 18.66 -11.45 -5.36
N HIS A 523 18.81 -11.34 -4.04
CA HIS A 523 20.12 -11.41 -3.37
C HIS A 523 20.68 -12.84 -3.32
N ASP A 524 19.86 -13.87 -3.18
CA ASP A 524 20.28 -15.27 -3.29
C ASP A 524 20.83 -15.56 -4.70
N TYR A 525 20.17 -15.06 -5.75
CA TYR A 525 20.69 -15.11 -7.13
C TYR A 525 22.01 -14.33 -7.29
N HIS A 526 22.15 -13.19 -6.60
CA HIS A 526 23.40 -12.45 -6.53
C HIS A 526 24.54 -13.32 -5.96
N HIS A 527 24.31 -14.02 -4.84
CA HIS A 527 25.29 -14.97 -4.28
C HIS A 527 25.58 -16.16 -5.21
N GLU A 528 24.64 -16.55 -6.07
CA GLU A 528 24.86 -17.65 -7.01
C GLU A 528 25.72 -17.23 -8.23
N LYS A 529 25.49 -16.02 -8.76
CA LYS A 529 26.10 -15.54 -10.02
C LYS A 529 27.20 -14.49 -9.87
N PHE A 530 27.20 -13.78 -8.75
CA PHE A 530 28.19 -12.79 -8.30
C PHE A 530 28.26 -11.47 -9.09
N ASP A 531 27.77 -11.38 -10.33
CA ASP A 531 28.02 -10.23 -11.22
C ASP A 531 26.79 -9.40 -11.61
N CYS A 532 25.72 -9.49 -10.82
CA CYS A 532 24.42 -8.87 -11.07
C CYS A 532 23.75 -8.43 -9.75
N ASN A 533 22.58 -7.80 -9.77
CA ASN A 533 21.74 -7.57 -8.59
C ASN A 533 22.46 -6.94 -7.38
N PHE A 534 23.00 -5.73 -7.53
CA PHE A 534 23.79 -5.06 -6.48
C PHE A 534 22.96 -4.24 -5.49
N GLY A 535 21.66 -4.03 -5.74
CA GLY A 535 20.77 -3.24 -4.91
C GLY A 535 20.59 -3.83 -3.51
N SER A 536 20.44 -2.94 -2.53
CA SER A 536 20.24 -3.29 -1.12
C SER A 536 18.76 -3.51 -0.84
N MET A 537 18.01 -2.41 -0.88
CA MET A 537 16.61 -2.34 -0.48
C MET A 537 15.70 -2.42 -1.69
N PHE A 538 16.01 -1.65 -2.73
CA PHE A 538 15.15 -1.50 -3.90
C PHE A 538 15.79 -2.11 -5.14
N SER A 539 14.97 -2.68 -6.02
CA SER A 539 15.42 -3.17 -7.33
C SER A 539 15.63 -2.05 -8.37
N PHE A 540 15.41 -0.79 -7.97
CA PHE A 540 15.46 0.37 -8.85
C PHE A 540 16.83 0.56 -9.52
N TRP A 541 17.92 0.60 -8.76
CA TRP A 541 19.25 0.85 -9.33
C TRP A 541 19.72 -0.27 -10.23
N ASP A 542 19.35 -1.51 -9.88
CA ASP A 542 19.64 -2.65 -10.72
C ASP A 542 18.91 -2.59 -12.05
N TRP A 543 17.62 -2.29 -12.03
CA TRP A 543 16.84 -2.09 -13.24
C TRP A 543 17.40 -0.92 -14.07
N PHE A 544 17.65 0.23 -13.43
CA PHE A 544 18.13 1.44 -14.09
C PHE A 544 19.49 1.22 -14.76
N CYS A 545 20.40 0.49 -14.10
CA CYS A 545 21.72 0.17 -14.63
C CYS A 545 21.76 -1.11 -15.47
N GLY A 546 20.65 -1.83 -15.59
CA GLY A 546 20.55 -3.12 -16.29
C GLY A 546 21.33 -4.25 -15.63
N THR A 547 21.68 -4.14 -14.34
CA THR A 547 22.45 -5.16 -13.61
C THR A 547 21.60 -6.33 -13.13
N ASP A 548 20.29 -6.35 -13.40
CA ASP A 548 19.38 -7.47 -13.12
C ASP A 548 18.72 -8.10 -14.35
N ALA A 549 19.13 -7.70 -15.56
CA ALA A 549 18.42 -8.08 -16.79
C ALA A 549 18.26 -9.60 -16.98
N VAL A 550 19.29 -10.37 -16.61
CA VAL A 550 19.26 -11.85 -16.69
C VAL A 550 18.32 -12.43 -15.64
N PHE A 551 18.40 -11.95 -14.40
CA PHE A 551 17.51 -12.37 -13.32
C PHE A 551 16.04 -12.14 -13.71
N ARG A 552 15.70 -10.92 -14.15
CA ARG A 552 14.36 -10.58 -14.60
C ARG A 552 13.85 -11.50 -15.69
N LYS A 553 14.67 -11.79 -16.69
CA LYS A 553 14.31 -12.70 -17.79
C LYS A 553 13.97 -14.10 -17.27
N ILE A 554 14.76 -14.64 -16.34
CA ILE A 554 14.51 -15.97 -15.74
C ILE A 554 13.19 -15.95 -14.97
N GLN A 555 12.96 -14.93 -14.14
CA GLN A 555 11.74 -14.82 -13.35
C GLN A 555 10.51 -14.64 -14.24
N TRP A 556 10.65 -13.91 -15.34
CA TRP A 556 9.62 -13.80 -16.37
C TRP A 556 9.28 -15.14 -17.02
N GLU A 557 10.29 -15.92 -17.41
CA GLU A 557 10.08 -17.24 -18.01
C GLU A 557 9.39 -18.21 -17.05
N LYS A 558 9.69 -18.13 -15.75
CA LYS A 558 8.95 -18.87 -14.70
C LYS A 558 7.49 -18.46 -14.65
N ALA A 559 7.23 -17.15 -14.62
CA ALA A 559 5.88 -16.61 -14.59
C ALA A 559 5.03 -17.08 -15.79
N VAL A 560 5.61 -17.05 -17.00
CA VAL A 560 4.94 -17.52 -18.23
C VAL A 560 4.58 -19.01 -18.16
N LYS A 561 5.34 -19.83 -17.42
CA LYS A 561 5.07 -21.25 -17.22
C LYS A 561 4.10 -21.54 -16.07
N GLY A 562 3.62 -20.51 -15.36
CA GLY A 562 2.82 -20.66 -14.15
C GLY A 562 3.63 -21.14 -12.94
N GLU A 563 4.96 -21.05 -13.00
CA GLU A 563 5.84 -21.35 -11.87
C GLU A 563 5.96 -20.13 -10.95
N GLU A 564 6.31 -20.38 -9.69
CA GLU A 564 6.54 -19.32 -8.72
C GLU A 564 7.71 -18.41 -9.17
N SER A 565 7.45 -17.10 -9.20
CA SER A 565 8.38 -16.08 -9.67
C SER A 565 8.37 -14.88 -8.75
N SER A 566 9.50 -14.19 -8.69
CA SER A 566 9.69 -12.94 -7.96
C SER A 566 9.76 -11.82 -9.00
N LEU A 567 8.59 -11.28 -9.31
CA LEU A 567 8.41 -10.14 -10.22
C LEU A 567 8.27 -8.85 -9.40
N ASP A 568 8.76 -7.76 -9.95
CA ASP A 568 8.58 -6.42 -9.38
C ASP A 568 7.98 -5.44 -10.40
N ILE A 569 7.74 -4.21 -9.98
CA ILE A 569 7.11 -3.16 -10.79
C ILE A 569 7.83 -2.92 -12.11
N PHE A 570 9.14 -3.14 -12.17
CA PHE A 570 9.91 -2.87 -13.37
C PHE A 570 9.82 -3.98 -14.42
N ASP A 571 9.46 -5.21 -14.04
CA ASP A 571 9.23 -6.31 -15.00
C ASP A 571 8.05 -5.96 -15.92
N TYR A 572 7.04 -5.27 -15.38
CA TYR A 572 5.91 -4.75 -16.14
C TYR A 572 6.31 -3.64 -17.13
N PHE A 573 7.45 -2.96 -16.92
CA PHE A 573 7.97 -1.94 -17.83
C PHE A 573 8.82 -2.53 -18.96
N THR A 574 9.52 -3.64 -18.71
CA THR A 574 10.55 -4.15 -19.61
C THR A 574 10.16 -5.42 -20.36
N MET A 575 9.23 -6.23 -19.84
CA MET A 575 8.94 -7.56 -20.40
C MET A 575 7.67 -7.60 -21.28
N PRO A 576 7.64 -8.41 -22.36
CA PRO A 576 6.48 -8.51 -23.26
C PRO A 576 5.28 -9.13 -22.54
N LYS A 577 4.06 -8.57 -22.67
CA LYS A 577 2.84 -9.08 -22.02
C LYS A 577 2.70 -10.62 -22.11
N ILE A 578 2.50 -11.29 -20.97
CA ILE A 578 2.17 -12.73 -20.90
C ILE A 578 0.84 -12.91 -21.62
N LYS A 579 0.84 -13.66 -22.73
CA LYS A 579 -0.39 -14.13 -23.34
C LYS A 579 -0.93 -15.25 -22.45
N SER A 580 -2.13 -15.08 -21.91
CA SER A 580 -2.86 -16.15 -21.23
C SER A 580 -2.98 -17.33 -22.21
N VAL A 581 -2.43 -18.49 -21.83
CA VAL A 581 -2.62 -19.76 -22.55
C VAL A 581 -4.02 -20.28 -22.29
#